data_AF-A0A932T058-F1
#
_entry.id   AF-A0A932T058-F1
#
_cell.length_a   1.000
_cell.length_b   1.000
_cell.length_c   1.000
_cell.angle_alpha   90.00
_cell.angle_beta   90.00
_cell.angle_gamma   90.00
#
_symmetry.space_group_name_H-M   'P 1'
#
loop_
_entity.id
_entity.type
_entity.pdbx_description
1 polymer ?
#
loop_
_entity_poly.entity_id
_entity_poly.type
_entity_poly.pdbx_seq_one_letter_code
_entity_poly.pdbx_strand_id
1 'polypeptide(L)'
;MPTPSPVRVVRYTKLFAAGLAIAGLLGSVLSFSPALAQSGKGKGQPKGSRGSAGYGPGQGSSGAGIPGVGSSMPPGGASSRMPPGTPGGAGGFSGKKAGDKKGGPAVRPKPGEGTAEEYDNESLPRGYQVPQEPPEAFNTDEEWIEDPTKLPADAKKADKDRAVRLLNNSFKSVMTAGEFTKDSDKQLVVDMVRYKLAQLTQKEFREKAAELRIKLEQEIEASNNKTGPRAARLLALKTIADEAPRLFQYHFVARLQGAILLAHLADFNETEADAKKPAVPCSKAAEALVAMVNDEQQLTAVRVWGVNGLVRLATLDNISFQLRSRLVDVLVAQMNASGKQHEWFQLRLAEGLGRLSVIQNQDKRPVVPQALALVLADSTRPWLVRAEAAQSLGRLQYDGAPSVNVSLLAYEMARLTQQIMEAYNKAPKQTVWKLCMIRIYGGFKPLEDEDTSKDKTPPKRGLVTQVEGKPGLSSHRKAVQGAFEKVLPLVSKVVGEPKEIDPALADLKKWLEDKDNRPENYKIHPDEAPIISQSNAGGRDPAGEGVAAGTANGR
;
A
#
# COMPACT_ATOMS: atom_id res chain seq x y z
N MET A 1 26.12 28.87 29.46
CA MET A 1 25.04 28.02 28.89
C MET A 1 25.27 27.94 27.39
N PRO A 2 25.47 26.75 26.80
CA PRO A 2 25.72 26.64 25.37
C PRO A 2 24.39 26.61 24.60
N THR A 3 24.31 27.38 23.52
CA THR A 3 23.21 27.36 22.54
C THR A 3 23.29 26.09 21.68
N PRO A 4 22.16 25.45 21.33
CA PRO A 4 22.18 24.25 20.49
C PRO A 4 22.40 24.60 19.02
N SER A 5 23.24 23.80 18.36
CA SER A 5 23.51 23.85 16.92
C SER A 5 22.30 23.37 16.09
N PRO A 6 22.08 23.90 14.87
CA PRO A 6 20.95 23.51 14.04
C PRO A 6 21.15 22.14 13.39
N VAL A 7 20.16 21.27 13.56
CA VAL A 7 20.07 19.95 12.91
C VAL A 7 19.76 20.14 11.42
N ARG A 8 20.62 19.62 10.53
CA ARG A 8 20.36 19.56 9.08
C ARG A 8 19.28 18.53 8.79
N VAL A 9 18.12 18.98 8.30
CA VAL A 9 17.07 18.12 7.75
C VAL A 9 17.47 17.74 6.32
N VAL A 10 17.86 16.48 6.13
CA VAL A 10 18.09 15.89 4.80
C VAL A 10 16.73 15.50 4.21
N ARG A 11 16.32 16.15 3.12
CA ARG A 11 15.11 15.80 2.36
C ARG A 11 15.43 14.62 1.44
N TYR A 12 14.83 13.47 1.69
CA TYR A 12 14.76 12.37 0.72
C TYR A 12 13.45 12.48 -0.05
N THR A 13 13.56 12.94 -1.30
CA THR A 13 12.53 12.79 -2.32
C THR A 13 13.05 11.79 -3.35
N LYS A 14 12.18 10.86 -3.74
CA LYS A 14 12.30 9.81 -4.78
C LYS A 14 12.60 8.40 -4.26
N LEU A 15 11.52 7.63 -4.04
CA LEU A 15 11.34 6.25 -4.48
C LEU A 15 9.93 5.77 -4.10
N PHE A 16 8.90 6.18 -4.86
CA PHE A 16 7.59 5.51 -4.85
C PHE A 16 6.96 5.65 -6.24
N ALA A 17 7.45 4.83 -7.17
CA ALA A 17 6.82 4.56 -8.45
C ALA A 17 7.27 3.16 -8.92
N ALA A 18 6.83 2.12 -8.21
CA ALA A 18 6.87 0.74 -8.68
C ALA A 18 5.87 -0.09 -7.84
N GLY A 19 4.61 -0.07 -8.26
CA GLY A 19 3.52 -0.77 -7.60
C GLY A 19 2.39 -1.12 -8.56
N LEU A 20 2.73 -1.37 -9.83
CA LEU A 20 1.89 -2.05 -10.81
C LEU A 20 2.82 -2.80 -11.76
N ALA A 21 2.53 -4.09 -11.97
CA ALA A 21 3.28 -5.11 -12.72
C ALA A 21 4.40 -5.84 -11.95
N ILE A 22 4.02 -6.84 -11.12
CA ILE A 22 4.80 -8.10 -11.00
C ILE A 22 3.83 -9.28 -10.86
N ALA A 23 3.43 -9.84 -12.00
CA ALA A 23 3.23 -11.27 -12.15
C ALA A 23 4.36 -11.74 -13.08
N GLY A 24 5.47 -12.19 -12.50
CA GLY A 24 6.63 -12.68 -13.24
C GLY A 24 7.95 -12.05 -12.80
N LEU A 25 8.58 -12.64 -11.77
CA LEU A 25 10.04 -12.77 -11.56
C LEU A 25 10.28 -13.17 -10.08
N LEU A 26 10.10 -14.46 -9.79
CA LEU A 26 10.70 -15.10 -8.61
C LEU A 26 11.88 -15.93 -9.13
N GLY A 27 13.07 -15.34 -9.05
CA GLY A 27 14.32 -15.99 -9.42
C GLY A 27 15.48 -15.22 -8.81
N SER A 28 16.04 -15.79 -7.75
CA SER A 28 17.35 -15.49 -7.15
C SER A 28 17.41 -14.34 -6.14
N VAL A 29 17.61 -14.73 -4.89
CA VAL A 29 18.71 -14.36 -3.96
C VAL A 29 18.13 -14.42 -2.56
N LEU A 30 18.62 -15.36 -1.74
CA LEU A 30 18.93 -15.21 -0.31
C LEU A 30 19.37 -16.58 0.23
N SER A 31 20.67 -16.81 0.20
CA SER A 31 21.34 -17.90 0.92
C SER A 31 21.63 -17.39 2.33
N PHE A 32 20.93 -17.88 3.35
CA PHE A 32 21.29 -17.67 4.74
C PHE A 32 22.03 -18.93 5.24
N SER A 33 23.31 -18.79 5.59
CA SER A 33 24.06 -19.81 6.33
C SER A 33 23.96 -19.54 7.85
N PRO A 34 23.74 -20.55 8.70
CA PRO A 34 23.76 -20.40 10.15
C PRO A 34 25.16 -20.71 10.70
N ALA A 35 25.70 -19.85 11.55
CA ALA A 35 26.86 -20.18 12.39
C ALA A 35 26.83 -19.38 13.70
N LEU A 36 26.41 -20.01 14.79
CA LEU A 36 26.70 -19.56 16.15
C LEU A 36 26.48 -20.69 17.18
N ALA A 37 27.57 -21.39 17.52
CA ALA A 37 27.87 -22.12 18.76
C ALA A 37 29.33 -22.59 18.59
N GLN A 38 30.34 -22.32 19.43
CA GLN A 38 30.49 -22.50 20.88
C GLN A 38 31.79 -21.82 21.36
N SER A 39 31.88 -21.66 22.69
CA SER A 39 33.11 -21.72 23.52
C SER A 39 34.09 -20.54 23.41
N GLY A 40 34.52 -19.85 24.48
CA GLY A 40 34.67 -20.26 25.87
C GLY A 40 36.14 -20.51 26.19
N LYS A 41 36.92 -19.45 26.48
CA LYS A 41 38.10 -19.48 27.37
C LYS A 41 38.74 -18.09 27.47
N GLY A 42 38.55 -17.45 28.62
CA GLY A 42 39.32 -16.27 29.02
C GLY A 42 40.64 -16.67 29.67
N LYS A 43 41.73 -16.01 29.28
CA LYS A 43 42.95 -15.83 30.07
C LYS A 43 43.64 -14.53 29.63
N GLY A 44 44.09 -13.74 30.61
CA GLY A 44 45.25 -12.88 30.46
C GLY A 44 45.00 -11.37 30.32
N GLN A 45 44.87 -10.69 31.46
CA GLN A 45 45.57 -9.41 31.70
C GLN A 45 47.10 -9.69 31.82
N PRO A 46 48.05 -8.71 31.79
CA PRO A 46 47.88 -7.31 32.22
C PRO A 46 48.76 -6.24 31.48
N LYS A 47 48.71 -5.01 32.04
CA LYS A 47 49.67 -3.88 31.96
C LYS A 47 49.71 -3.12 30.63
N GLY A 48 49.79 -1.79 30.61
CA GLY A 48 49.94 -0.76 31.63
C GLY A 48 49.71 0.59 30.94
N SER A 49 49.40 1.65 31.67
CA SER A 49 50.38 2.71 31.99
C SER A 49 49.89 4.05 31.45
N ARG A 50 49.62 4.97 32.38
CA ARG A 50 49.93 6.42 32.40
C ARG A 50 49.76 7.19 31.07
N GLY A 51 49.06 8.31 31.00
CA GLY A 51 48.73 9.31 32.02
C GLY A 51 48.96 10.71 31.44
N SER A 52 48.35 11.72 32.07
CA SER A 52 48.70 13.16 32.02
C SER A 52 48.48 13.88 30.68
N ALA A 53 47.47 14.75 30.53
CA ALA A 53 47.34 16.12 31.06
C ALA A 53 48.35 17.11 30.46
N GLY A 54 47.83 18.22 29.91
CA GLY A 54 48.59 19.48 29.83
C GLY A 54 48.27 20.41 28.65
N TYR A 55 47.60 21.52 28.98
CA TYR A 55 47.79 22.89 28.46
C TYR A 55 47.49 23.23 26.98
N GLY A 56 46.57 24.20 26.79
CA GLY A 56 46.42 25.01 25.55
C GLY A 56 47.41 26.18 25.53
N PRO A 57 47.01 27.40 25.12
CA PRO A 57 46.26 27.84 23.94
C PRO A 57 47.18 28.65 22.99
N GLY A 58 46.73 28.96 21.76
CA GLY A 58 47.54 29.72 20.81
C GLY A 58 46.72 30.42 19.74
N GLN A 59 47.00 31.70 19.56
CA GLN A 59 46.24 32.74 18.88
C GLN A 59 46.95 33.16 17.58
N GLY A 60 46.19 33.72 16.62
CA GLY A 60 46.70 34.51 15.49
C GLY A 60 47.00 33.68 14.23
N SER A 61 47.05 34.23 13.02
CA SER A 61 46.87 35.57 12.47
C SER A 61 47.15 35.41 10.97
N SER A 62 46.51 36.23 10.11
CA SER A 62 46.96 36.59 8.73
C SER A 62 47.11 35.43 7.71
N GLY A 63 46.88 35.55 6.40
CA GLY A 63 46.81 36.67 5.45
C GLY A 63 47.39 36.15 4.11
N ALA A 64 46.91 36.68 2.97
CA ALA A 64 47.38 36.42 1.58
C ALA A 64 47.07 35.02 0.99
N GLY A 65 46.82 34.82 -0.31
CA GLY A 65 46.83 35.68 -1.49
C GLY A 65 46.28 34.92 -2.72
N ILE A 66 45.94 35.68 -3.76
CA ILE A 66 45.49 35.32 -5.14
C ILE A 66 46.69 34.70 -5.92
N PRO A 67 46.60 33.75 -6.91
CA PRO A 67 45.90 33.85 -8.22
C PRO A 67 45.23 32.53 -8.71
N GLY A 68 44.36 32.45 -9.73
CA GLY A 68 44.17 33.25 -10.94
C GLY A 68 44.68 32.47 -12.17
N VAL A 69 43.90 31.51 -12.68
CA VAL A 69 44.02 30.86 -14.02
C VAL A 69 42.63 30.26 -14.32
N GLY A 70 41.93 30.41 -15.44
CA GLY A 70 42.25 30.88 -16.78
C GLY A 70 41.79 29.83 -17.79
N SER A 71 40.65 30.08 -18.49
CA SER A 71 40.26 29.49 -19.79
C SER A 71 39.90 27.99 -19.78
N SER A 72 39.03 27.39 -20.60
CA SER A 72 38.47 27.70 -21.91
C SER A 72 37.29 26.76 -22.22
N MET A 73 36.25 27.30 -22.86
CA MET A 73 35.33 26.60 -23.79
C MET A 73 36.01 26.51 -25.19
N PRO A 74 35.46 25.91 -26.27
CA PRO A 74 34.36 24.95 -26.51
C PRO A 74 34.88 23.82 -27.49
N PRO A 75 34.19 23.28 -28.54
CA PRO A 75 32.76 23.08 -28.88
C PRO A 75 32.40 21.64 -29.37
N GLY A 76 31.08 21.39 -29.49
CA GLY A 76 30.37 20.76 -30.65
C GLY A 76 30.78 19.38 -31.20
N GLY A 77 29.79 18.53 -31.49
CA GLY A 77 29.96 17.46 -32.48
C GLY A 77 28.98 16.30 -32.39
N ALA A 78 28.18 16.14 -33.44
CA ALA A 78 27.16 15.11 -33.65
C ALA A 78 27.69 13.67 -33.75
N SER A 79 26.71 12.75 -33.73
CA SER A 79 26.63 11.47 -34.49
C SER A 79 26.81 10.15 -33.72
N SER A 80 25.68 9.45 -33.63
CA SER A 80 25.45 8.05 -33.99
C SER A 80 26.66 7.13 -34.11
N ARG A 81 26.67 6.04 -33.32
CA ARG A 81 27.17 4.72 -33.74
C ARG A 81 26.61 3.61 -32.85
N MET A 82 25.75 2.78 -33.45
CA MET A 82 25.41 1.45 -32.95
C MET A 82 26.62 0.50 -33.08
N PRO A 83 26.78 -0.50 -32.21
CA PRO A 83 27.62 -1.67 -32.49
C PRO A 83 26.82 -2.79 -33.20
N PRO A 84 27.54 -3.72 -33.86
CA PRO A 84 27.10 -4.39 -35.08
C PRO A 84 26.32 -5.69 -34.84
N GLY A 85 25.49 -6.02 -35.84
CA GLY A 85 24.76 -7.26 -35.93
C GLY A 85 25.64 -8.49 -36.15
N THR A 86 25.08 -9.64 -35.78
CA THR A 86 25.53 -10.98 -36.18
C THR A 86 24.33 -11.75 -36.74
N PRO A 87 24.56 -12.68 -37.67
CA PRO A 87 23.64 -12.96 -38.77
C PRO A 87 22.68 -14.12 -38.52
N GLY A 88 21.53 -14.03 -39.19
CA GLY A 88 20.85 -15.10 -39.93
C GLY A 88 20.86 -16.52 -39.38
N GLY A 89 19.69 -16.97 -38.92
CA GLY A 89 19.39 -18.38 -38.70
C GLY A 89 17.91 -18.66 -38.95
N ALA A 90 17.52 -18.85 -40.21
CA ALA A 90 16.23 -19.39 -40.59
C ALA A 90 16.18 -20.87 -40.20
N GLY A 91 15.45 -21.18 -39.13
CA GLY A 91 15.20 -22.55 -38.66
C GLY A 91 13.75 -22.93 -38.87
N GLY A 92 13.48 -23.68 -39.94
CA GLY A 92 12.18 -24.27 -40.21
C GLY A 92 11.80 -25.32 -39.16
N PHE A 93 10.54 -25.27 -38.71
CA PHE A 93 9.94 -26.32 -37.91
C PHE A 93 9.69 -27.55 -38.80
N SER A 94 10.66 -28.46 -38.83
CA SER A 94 10.51 -29.80 -39.38
C SER A 94 9.85 -30.71 -38.33
N GLY A 95 8.75 -31.32 -38.74
CA GLY A 95 7.96 -32.24 -37.92
C GLY A 95 8.75 -33.49 -37.53
N LYS A 96 8.80 -33.78 -36.23
CA LYS A 96 9.19 -35.11 -35.72
C LYS A 96 8.01 -36.07 -35.85
N LYS A 97 8.17 -37.06 -36.73
CA LYS A 97 7.36 -38.29 -36.78
C LYS A 97 7.49 -39.02 -35.44
N ALA A 98 6.37 -39.14 -34.72
CA ALA A 98 6.24 -40.05 -33.59
C ALA A 98 6.01 -41.47 -34.11
N GLY A 99 6.71 -42.43 -33.50
CA GLY A 99 6.74 -43.82 -33.90
C GLY A 99 5.46 -44.59 -33.61
N ASP A 100 5.20 -45.56 -34.48
CA ASP A 100 4.17 -46.58 -34.37
C ASP A 100 4.31 -47.39 -33.09
N LYS A 101 3.41 -47.16 -32.13
CA LYS A 101 3.05 -48.14 -31.10
C LYS A 101 1.74 -48.79 -31.50
N LYS A 102 1.80 -50.08 -31.83
CA LYS A 102 0.65 -50.98 -32.00
C LYS A 102 -0.22 -50.97 -30.73
N GLY A 103 -1.26 -50.15 -30.73
CA GLY A 103 -2.38 -50.21 -29.78
C GLY A 103 -3.48 -51.11 -30.34
N GLY A 104 -4.10 -51.91 -29.45
CA GLY A 104 -5.13 -52.89 -29.77
C GLY A 104 -6.41 -52.31 -30.39
N PRO A 105 -7.37 -53.18 -30.78
CA PRO A 105 -8.54 -52.78 -31.54
C PRO A 105 -9.35 -51.73 -30.78
N ALA A 106 -9.46 -50.55 -31.36
CA ALA A 106 -10.37 -49.52 -30.92
C ALA A 106 -11.80 -50.07 -30.99
N VAL A 107 -12.42 -50.27 -29.84
CA VAL A 107 -13.86 -50.45 -29.73
C VAL A 107 -14.50 -49.15 -30.24
N ARG A 108 -14.94 -49.15 -31.49
CA ARG A 108 -15.84 -48.12 -32.00
C ARG A 108 -17.11 -48.18 -31.14
N PRO A 109 -17.48 -47.12 -30.40
CA PRO A 109 -18.80 -47.05 -29.81
C PRO A 109 -19.82 -47.21 -30.95
N LYS A 110 -20.77 -48.14 -30.77
CA LYS A 110 -21.88 -48.33 -31.70
C LYS A 110 -22.64 -46.98 -31.82
N PRO A 111 -22.85 -46.45 -33.02
CA PRO A 111 -23.78 -45.34 -33.23
C PRO A 111 -25.18 -45.90 -33.01
N GLY A 112 -25.69 -45.79 -31.79
CA GLY A 112 -26.98 -46.33 -31.39
C GLY A 112 -27.54 -45.55 -30.21
N GLU A 113 -28.67 -44.89 -30.46
CA GLU A 113 -29.69 -44.54 -29.47
C GLU A 113 -29.26 -43.65 -28.31
N GLY A 114 -28.52 -42.58 -28.61
CA GLY A 114 -28.77 -41.31 -27.93
C GLY A 114 -29.81 -40.58 -28.75
N THR A 115 -31.00 -40.32 -28.20
CA THR A 115 -31.93 -39.34 -28.77
C THR A 115 -31.13 -38.12 -29.16
N ALA A 116 -31.16 -37.72 -30.42
CA ALA A 116 -30.59 -36.46 -30.85
C ALA A 116 -31.32 -35.37 -30.06
N GLU A 117 -30.76 -34.98 -28.91
CA GLU A 117 -31.13 -33.74 -28.27
C GLU A 117 -30.93 -32.69 -29.34
N GLU A 118 -32.05 -32.15 -29.82
CA GLU A 118 -32.11 -31.08 -30.79
C GLU A 118 -31.18 -29.99 -30.27
N TYR A 119 -30.01 -29.88 -30.89
CA TYR A 119 -28.99 -28.93 -30.47
C TYR A 119 -29.56 -27.56 -30.81
N ASP A 120 -30.16 -26.91 -29.82
CA ASP A 120 -30.62 -25.54 -29.95
C ASP A 120 -29.38 -24.69 -30.20
N ASN A 121 -29.15 -24.39 -31.48
CA ASN A 121 -28.03 -23.58 -31.96
C ASN A 121 -28.02 -22.17 -31.35
N GLU A 122 -29.13 -21.73 -30.73
CA GLU A 122 -29.22 -20.47 -30.00
C GLU A 122 -28.92 -20.62 -28.50
N SER A 123 -28.91 -21.84 -27.98
CA SER A 123 -28.56 -22.09 -26.58
C SER A 123 -27.04 -22.06 -26.37
N LEU A 124 -26.60 -21.30 -25.37
CA LEU A 124 -25.19 -21.29 -24.96
C LEU A 124 -24.80 -22.69 -24.44
N PRO A 125 -23.55 -23.14 -24.65
CA PRO A 125 -23.09 -24.44 -24.18
C PRO A 125 -23.43 -24.65 -22.70
N ARG A 126 -23.89 -25.85 -22.34
CA ARG A 126 -24.29 -26.17 -20.97
C ARG A 126 -23.16 -25.86 -19.98
N GLY A 127 -23.40 -24.92 -19.06
CA GLY A 127 -22.42 -24.45 -18.08
C GLY A 127 -21.64 -23.20 -18.49
N TYR A 128 -21.83 -22.68 -19.71
CA TYR A 128 -21.33 -21.36 -20.09
C TYR A 128 -22.14 -20.28 -19.38
N GLN A 129 -21.46 -19.51 -18.53
CA GLN A 129 -22.01 -18.30 -17.94
C GLN A 129 -21.57 -17.12 -18.79
N VAL A 130 -22.53 -16.36 -19.31
CA VAL A 130 -22.23 -15.10 -20.00
C VAL A 130 -21.43 -14.23 -19.02
N PRO A 131 -20.25 -13.72 -19.42
CA PRO A 131 -19.51 -12.78 -18.59
C PRO A 131 -20.44 -11.65 -18.17
N GLN A 132 -20.41 -11.28 -16.89
CA GLN A 132 -21.18 -10.12 -16.45
C GLN A 132 -20.77 -8.90 -17.28
N GLU A 133 -21.75 -8.12 -17.71
CA GLU A 133 -21.48 -6.89 -18.45
C GLU A 133 -20.56 -6.00 -17.61
N PRO A 134 -19.54 -5.36 -18.24
CA PRO A 134 -18.70 -4.41 -17.53
C PRO A 134 -19.57 -3.34 -16.87
N PRO A 135 -19.20 -2.86 -15.67
CA PRO A 135 -19.90 -1.75 -15.03
C PRO A 135 -20.01 -0.55 -15.99
N GLU A 136 -21.10 0.20 -15.92
CA GLU A 136 -21.40 1.34 -16.81
C GLU A 136 -20.23 2.34 -16.93
N ALA A 137 -19.47 2.51 -15.85
CA ALA A 137 -18.27 3.33 -15.82
C ALA A 137 -17.19 2.96 -16.86
N PHE A 138 -17.18 1.75 -17.41
CA PHE A 138 -16.27 1.34 -18.49
C PHE A 138 -16.79 1.65 -19.89
N ASN A 139 -18.09 1.92 -20.02
CA ASN A 139 -18.77 2.06 -21.30
C ASN A 139 -19.27 3.48 -21.57
N THR A 140 -19.25 4.37 -20.56
CA THR A 140 -19.65 5.77 -20.77
C THR A 140 -18.72 6.51 -21.73
N ASP A 141 -19.33 7.22 -22.67
CA ASP A 141 -18.70 8.14 -23.60
C ASP A 141 -18.93 9.61 -23.21
N GLU A 142 -19.47 9.86 -22.01
CA GLU A 142 -19.60 11.23 -21.49
C GLU A 142 -18.22 11.85 -21.26
N GLU A 143 -18.09 13.12 -21.67
CA GLU A 143 -16.87 13.91 -21.52
C GLU A 143 -17.19 15.24 -20.84
N TRP A 144 -16.30 15.69 -19.96
CA TRP A 144 -16.27 17.06 -19.50
C TRP A 144 -15.53 17.89 -20.55
N ILE A 145 -16.26 18.82 -21.17
CA ILE A 145 -15.71 19.76 -22.14
C ILE A 145 -15.49 21.10 -21.43
N GLU A 146 -14.25 21.57 -21.43
CA GLU A 146 -13.87 22.89 -20.93
C GLU A 146 -13.02 23.56 -22.01
N ASP A 147 -13.39 24.78 -22.44
CA ASP A 147 -12.60 25.56 -23.41
C ASP A 147 -12.01 26.80 -22.71
N PRO A 148 -10.70 26.78 -22.37
CA PRO A 148 -10.08 27.90 -21.68
C PRO A 148 -9.78 29.08 -22.63
N THR A 149 -9.91 28.90 -23.95
CA THR A 149 -9.52 29.91 -24.94
C THR A 149 -10.54 31.03 -25.10
N LYS A 150 -11.82 30.76 -24.73
CA LYS A 150 -12.96 31.66 -24.95
C LYS A 150 -13.11 32.10 -26.41
N LEU A 151 -12.51 31.36 -27.35
CA LEU A 151 -12.66 31.61 -28.78
C LEU A 151 -14.05 31.14 -29.24
N PRO A 152 -14.58 31.72 -30.33
CA PRO A 152 -15.82 31.23 -30.95
C PRO A 152 -15.75 29.73 -31.25
N ALA A 153 -16.91 29.06 -31.19
CA ALA A 153 -16.99 27.61 -31.41
C ALA A 153 -16.45 27.20 -32.79
N ASP A 154 -16.62 28.07 -33.79
CA ASP A 154 -16.18 27.95 -35.19
C ASP A 154 -14.72 28.35 -35.44
N ALA A 155 -13.98 28.79 -34.42
CA ALA A 155 -12.55 29.09 -34.57
C ALA A 155 -11.77 27.86 -35.05
N LYS A 156 -10.80 28.07 -35.95
CA LYS A 156 -10.01 26.98 -36.53
C LYS A 156 -9.24 26.23 -35.43
N LYS A 157 -9.14 24.90 -35.56
CA LYS A 157 -8.41 24.05 -34.60
C LYS A 157 -6.99 24.55 -34.33
N ALA A 158 -6.26 24.97 -35.37
CA ALA A 158 -4.90 25.49 -35.24
C ALA A 158 -4.84 26.76 -34.37
N ASP A 159 -5.85 27.63 -34.42
CA ASP A 159 -5.93 28.84 -33.62
C ASP A 159 -6.25 28.50 -32.15
N LYS A 160 -7.17 27.55 -31.92
CA LYS A 160 -7.46 27.00 -30.58
C LYS A 160 -6.21 26.35 -29.98
N ASP A 161 -5.51 25.51 -30.73
CA ASP A 161 -4.28 24.85 -30.28
C ASP A 161 -3.19 25.88 -29.94
N ARG A 162 -3.05 26.93 -30.76
CA ARG A 162 -2.12 28.03 -30.49
C ARG A 162 -2.50 28.79 -29.22
N ALA A 163 -3.78 29.11 -29.03
CA ALA A 163 -4.27 29.78 -27.84
C ALA A 163 -4.05 28.95 -26.58
N VAL A 164 -4.37 27.65 -26.60
CA VAL A 164 -4.10 26.72 -25.48
C VAL A 164 -2.61 26.63 -25.16
N ARG A 165 -1.72 26.65 -26.16
CA ARG A 165 -0.27 26.68 -25.92
C ARG A 165 0.17 27.96 -25.21
N LEU A 166 -0.35 29.11 -25.64
CA LEU A 166 -0.06 30.40 -25.00
C LEU A 166 -0.57 30.43 -23.55
N LEU A 167 -1.80 29.98 -23.31
CA LEU A 167 -2.37 29.89 -21.95
C LEU A 167 -1.59 28.92 -21.06
N ASN A 168 -1.15 27.78 -21.59
CA ASN A 168 -0.27 26.87 -20.83
C ASN A 168 1.07 27.51 -20.46
N ASN A 169 1.67 28.30 -21.35
CA ASN A 169 2.91 29.01 -21.04
C ASN A 169 2.68 30.09 -19.98
N SER A 170 1.59 30.85 -20.07
CA SER A 170 1.19 31.83 -19.06
C SER A 170 0.91 31.17 -17.71
N PHE A 171 0.17 30.05 -17.70
CA PHE A 171 -0.10 29.26 -16.50
C PHE A 171 1.20 28.79 -15.84
N LYS A 172 2.11 28.20 -16.61
CA LYS A 172 3.44 27.81 -16.10
C LYS A 172 4.20 28.99 -15.53
N SER A 173 4.17 30.14 -16.21
CA SER A 173 4.80 31.37 -15.71
C SER A 173 4.24 31.79 -14.36
N VAL A 174 2.91 31.79 -14.19
CA VAL A 174 2.24 32.11 -12.92
C VAL A 174 2.58 31.09 -11.84
N MET A 175 2.56 29.79 -12.16
CA MET A 175 2.89 28.73 -11.20
C MET A 175 4.35 28.78 -10.75
N THR A 176 5.28 29.06 -11.67
CA THR A 176 6.71 29.22 -11.36
C THR A 176 6.97 30.47 -10.52
N ALA A 177 6.29 31.59 -10.82
CA ALA A 177 6.36 32.82 -10.02
C ALA A 177 5.80 32.61 -8.59
N GLY A 178 4.72 31.84 -8.47
CA GLY A 178 4.06 31.50 -7.20
C GLY A 178 3.01 32.52 -6.74
N GLU A 179 3.06 33.74 -7.26
CA GLU A 179 2.19 34.86 -6.90
C GLU A 179 1.35 35.36 -8.08
N PHE A 180 0.30 36.10 -7.78
CA PHE A 180 -0.56 36.72 -8.78
C PHE A 180 -0.13 38.16 -9.00
N THR A 181 0.23 38.50 -10.22
CA THR A 181 0.57 39.88 -10.60
C THR A 181 -0.69 40.68 -10.94
N LYS A 182 -1.73 39.98 -11.42
CA LYS A 182 -3.00 40.54 -11.86
C LYS A 182 -4.13 39.61 -11.45
N ASP A 183 -5.35 40.13 -11.29
CA ASP A 183 -6.51 39.28 -10.97
C ASP A 183 -6.84 38.28 -12.08
N SER A 184 -6.50 38.59 -13.34
CA SER A 184 -6.59 37.65 -14.47
C SER A 184 -5.76 36.37 -14.24
N ASP A 185 -4.68 36.43 -13.47
CA ASP A 185 -3.81 35.28 -13.18
C ASP A 185 -4.54 34.25 -12.30
N LYS A 186 -5.39 34.72 -11.38
CA LYS A 186 -6.22 33.84 -10.53
C LYS A 186 -7.21 33.06 -11.39
N GLN A 187 -7.92 33.77 -12.28
CA GLN A 187 -8.88 33.14 -13.18
C GLN A 187 -8.18 32.18 -14.15
N LEU A 188 -7.01 32.56 -14.67
CA LEU A 188 -6.19 31.69 -15.51
C LEU A 188 -5.83 30.38 -14.80
N VAL A 189 -5.42 30.42 -13.53
CA VAL A 189 -5.13 29.21 -12.75
C VAL A 189 -6.36 28.33 -12.60
N VAL A 190 -7.53 28.91 -12.30
CA VAL A 190 -8.79 28.17 -12.18
C VAL A 190 -9.18 27.51 -13.52
N ASP A 191 -9.22 28.30 -14.59
CA ASP A 191 -9.62 27.84 -15.93
C ASP A 191 -8.68 26.74 -16.45
N MET A 192 -7.37 26.89 -16.24
CA MET A 192 -6.38 25.91 -16.70
C MET A 192 -6.39 24.63 -15.88
N VAL A 193 -6.66 24.69 -14.57
CA VAL A 193 -6.84 23.48 -13.75
C VAL A 193 -8.09 22.72 -14.21
N ARG A 194 -9.23 23.41 -14.36
CA ARG A 194 -10.47 22.79 -14.88
C ARG A 194 -10.26 22.16 -16.24
N TYR A 195 -9.61 22.89 -17.16
CA TYR A 195 -9.26 22.37 -18.48
C TYR A 195 -8.43 21.08 -18.39
N LYS A 196 -7.38 21.06 -17.57
CA LYS A 196 -6.52 19.87 -17.41
C LYS A 196 -7.26 18.69 -16.77
N LEU A 197 -8.19 18.93 -15.85
CA LEU A 197 -9.05 17.88 -15.30
C LEU A 197 -10.04 17.36 -16.35
N ALA A 198 -10.66 18.25 -17.12
CA ALA A 198 -11.56 17.91 -18.23
C ALA A 198 -10.88 17.02 -19.27
N GLN A 199 -9.60 17.28 -19.59
CA GLN A 199 -8.80 16.43 -20.49
C GLN A 199 -8.71 14.97 -20.01
N LEU A 200 -8.81 14.68 -18.71
CA LEU A 200 -8.78 13.29 -18.20
C LEU A 200 -10.04 12.49 -18.58
N THR A 201 -11.12 13.17 -18.95
CA THR A 201 -12.39 12.54 -19.34
C THR A 201 -12.46 12.21 -20.83
N GLN A 202 -11.65 12.90 -21.66
CA GLN A 202 -11.74 12.83 -23.11
C GLN A 202 -11.19 11.51 -23.66
N LYS A 203 -11.89 10.92 -24.62
CA LYS A 203 -11.59 9.63 -25.24
C LYS A 203 -10.20 9.60 -25.88
N GLU A 204 -9.81 10.68 -26.55
CA GLU A 204 -8.51 10.82 -27.20
C GLU A 204 -7.31 10.84 -26.20
N PHE A 205 -7.57 11.11 -24.92
CA PHE A 205 -6.54 11.17 -23.88
C PHE A 205 -6.56 10.01 -22.89
N ARG A 206 -7.46 9.01 -23.04
CA ARG A 206 -7.58 7.89 -22.08
C ARG A 206 -6.25 7.16 -21.85
N GLU A 207 -5.49 6.89 -22.91
CA GLU A 207 -4.18 6.22 -22.82
C GLU A 207 -3.10 7.10 -22.15
N LYS A 208 -3.26 8.42 -22.21
CA LYS A 208 -2.32 9.42 -21.68
C LYS A 208 -2.78 10.04 -20.37
N ALA A 209 -3.91 9.60 -19.82
CA ALA A 209 -4.53 10.24 -18.66
C ALA A 209 -3.58 10.25 -17.44
N ALA A 210 -2.80 9.19 -17.25
CA ALA A 210 -1.77 9.14 -16.21
C ALA A 210 -0.66 10.18 -16.43
N GLU A 211 -0.18 10.35 -17.67
CA GLU A 211 0.83 11.35 -18.02
C GLU A 211 0.31 12.78 -17.82
N LEU A 212 -0.95 13.04 -18.20
CA LEU A 212 -1.61 14.32 -18.00
C LEU A 212 -1.74 14.67 -16.51
N ARG A 213 -2.15 13.70 -15.67
CA ARG A 213 -2.19 13.85 -14.21
C ARG A 213 -0.81 14.20 -13.65
N ILE A 214 0.21 13.43 -14.01
CA ILE A 214 1.60 13.64 -13.56
C ILE A 214 2.10 15.03 -14.00
N LYS A 215 1.79 15.45 -15.22
CA LYS A 215 2.19 16.76 -15.73
C LYS A 215 1.53 17.90 -14.93
N LEU A 216 0.25 17.76 -14.58
CA LEU A 216 -0.44 18.71 -13.69
C LEU A 216 0.23 18.77 -12.31
N GLU A 217 0.54 17.61 -11.71
CA GLU A 217 1.27 17.53 -10.43
C GLU A 217 2.64 18.25 -10.50
N GLN A 218 3.40 18.01 -11.56
CA GLN A 218 4.71 18.64 -11.80
C GLN A 218 4.59 20.17 -11.96
N GLU A 219 3.58 20.65 -12.69
CA GLU A 219 3.33 22.09 -12.86
C GLU A 219 2.96 22.76 -11.54
N ILE A 220 2.29 22.05 -10.62
CA ILE A 220 2.01 22.52 -9.26
C ILE A 220 3.28 22.55 -8.39
N GLU A 221 4.17 21.57 -8.58
CA GLU A 221 5.43 21.46 -7.84
C GLU A 221 6.48 22.50 -8.27
N ALA A 222 6.50 22.89 -9.55
CA ALA A 222 7.51 23.72 -10.21
C ALA A 222 7.66 25.19 -9.72
N SER A 223 7.11 25.55 -8.55
CA SER A 223 7.34 26.87 -7.95
C SER A 223 8.78 26.96 -7.45
N ASN A 224 9.60 27.76 -8.13
CA ASN A 224 11.03 27.93 -7.85
C ASN A 224 11.31 28.81 -6.62
N ASN A 225 10.31 29.55 -6.16
CA ASN A 225 10.43 30.41 -4.99
C ASN A 225 10.32 29.59 -3.70
N LYS A 226 11.48 29.17 -3.17
CA LYS A 226 11.64 28.52 -1.86
C LYS A 226 11.34 29.43 -0.65
N THR A 227 10.99 30.69 -0.91
CA THR A 227 10.84 31.76 0.09
C THR A 227 9.74 32.77 -0.28
N GLY A 228 8.98 32.53 -1.35
CA GLY A 228 7.98 33.47 -1.88
C GLY A 228 6.54 32.99 -1.69
N PRO A 229 5.54 33.89 -1.74
CA PRO A 229 4.14 33.55 -1.52
C PRO A 229 3.65 32.57 -2.61
N ARG A 230 3.11 31.42 -2.18
CA ARG A 230 2.63 30.31 -3.03
C ARG A 230 1.13 30.40 -3.35
N ALA A 231 0.62 31.62 -3.49
CA ALA A 231 -0.82 31.87 -3.68
C ALA A 231 -1.38 31.14 -4.91
N ALA A 232 -0.61 31.06 -6.00
CA ALA A 232 -0.98 30.31 -7.21
C ALA A 232 -1.15 28.81 -6.94
N ARG A 233 -0.19 28.19 -6.23
CA ARG A 233 -0.28 26.78 -5.82
C ARG A 233 -1.48 26.54 -4.91
N LEU A 234 -1.68 27.38 -3.90
CA LEU A 234 -2.78 27.24 -2.95
C LEU A 234 -4.15 27.31 -3.65
N LEU A 235 -4.28 28.21 -4.63
CA LEU A 235 -5.47 28.29 -5.46
C LEU A 235 -5.63 27.04 -6.32
N ALA A 236 -4.56 26.58 -7.00
CA ALA A 236 -4.61 25.37 -7.81
C ALA A 236 -5.01 24.14 -7.00
N LEU A 237 -4.40 23.92 -5.82
CA LEU A 237 -4.73 22.81 -4.92
C LEU A 237 -6.19 22.89 -4.45
N LYS A 238 -6.69 24.10 -4.13
CA LYS A 238 -8.09 24.31 -3.78
C LYS A 238 -9.01 23.92 -4.95
N THR A 239 -8.73 24.44 -6.14
CA THR A 239 -9.53 24.17 -7.34
C THR A 239 -9.54 22.67 -7.66
N ILE A 240 -8.41 21.96 -7.50
CA ILE A 240 -8.39 20.50 -7.70
C ILE A 240 -9.26 19.79 -6.66
N ALA A 241 -9.14 20.15 -5.38
CA ALA A 241 -9.96 19.54 -4.34
C ALA A 241 -11.46 19.77 -4.58
N ASP A 242 -11.84 20.95 -5.07
CA ASP A 242 -13.23 21.33 -5.34
C ASP A 242 -13.79 20.65 -6.62
N GLU A 243 -12.98 20.53 -7.68
CA GLU A 243 -13.46 20.11 -9.03
C GLU A 243 -13.17 18.64 -9.37
N ALA A 244 -12.08 18.05 -8.87
CA ALA A 244 -11.74 16.66 -9.16
C ALA A 244 -12.83 15.63 -8.78
N PRO A 245 -13.69 15.85 -7.76
CA PRO A 245 -14.80 14.94 -7.48
C PRO A 245 -15.76 14.75 -8.66
N ARG A 246 -15.89 15.73 -9.55
CA ARG A 246 -16.72 15.60 -10.77
C ARG A 246 -16.21 14.50 -11.69
N LEU A 247 -14.92 14.14 -11.62
CA LEU A 247 -14.34 13.05 -12.42
C LEU A 247 -15.00 11.69 -12.12
N PHE A 248 -15.65 11.53 -10.96
CA PHE A 248 -16.23 10.27 -10.51
C PHE A 248 -17.53 9.86 -11.18
N GLN A 249 -18.12 10.71 -12.02
CA GLN A 249 -19.28 10.35 -12.85
C GLN A 249 -18.88 9.80 -14.22
N TYR A 250 -17.67 10.14 -14.71
CA TYR A 250 -17.21 9.82 -16.08
C TYR A 250 -16.61 8.42 -16.19
N HIS A 251 -15.93 8.16 -17.31
CA HIS A 251 -15.25 6.90 -17.59
C HIS A 251 -14.26 6.48 -16.48
N PHE A 252 -14.12 5.18 -16.24
CA PHE A 252 -13.28 4.57 -15.19
C PHE A 252 -11.88 5.18 -15.11
N VAL A 253 -11.24 5.42 -16.26
CA VAL A 253 -9.91 6.03 -16.34
C VAL A 253 -9.90 7.40 -15.66
N ALA A 254 -10.88 8.27 -15.94
CA ALA A 254 -11.00 9.58 -15.31
C ALA A 254 -11.22 9.46 -13.80
N ARG A 255 -12.12 8.55 -13.38
CA ARG A 255 -12.38 8.29 -11.95
C ARG A 255 -11.10 7.89 -11.21
N LEU A 256 -10.35 6.94 -11.78
CA LEU A 256 -9.11 6.44 -11.21
C LEU A 256 -8.04 7.54 -11.13
N GLN A 257 -7.83 8.30 -12.21
CA GLN A 257 -6.85 9.39 -12.18
C GLN A 257 -7.24 10.51 -11.21
N GLY A 258 -8.52 10.85 -11.11
CA GLY A 258 -9.04 11.80 -10.13
C GLY A 258 -8.79 11.34 -8.69
N ALA A 259 -9.02 10.06 -8.39
CA ALA A 259 -8.78 9.51 -7.06
C ALA A 259 -7.29 9.52 -6.68
N ILE A 260 -6.41 9.16 -7.63
CA ILE A 260 -4.95 9.24 -7.43
C ILE A 260 -4.53 10.70 -7.16
N LEU A 261 -5.02 11.64 -7.97
CA LEU A 261 -4.70 13.05 -7.82
C LEU A 261 -5.13 13.60 -6.45
N LEU A 262 -6.35 13.29 -6.01
CA LEU A 262 -6.83 13.67 -4.67
C LEU A 262 -5.96 13.06 -3.56
N ALA A 263 -5.59 11.78 -3.67
CA ALA A 263 -4.70 11.11 -2.72
C ALA A 263 -3.28 11.72 -2.70
N HIS A 264 -2.84 12.31 -3.81
CA HIS A 264 -1.55 12.98 -3.92
C HIS A 264 -1.55 14.43 -3.42
N LEU A 265 -2.72 15.07 -3.24
CA LEU A 265 -2.75 16.45 -2.73
C LEU A 265 -2.03 16.61 -1.39
N ALA A 266 -2.08 15.59 -0.54
CA ALA A 266 -1.38 15.53 0.74
C ALA A 266 0.15 15.68 0.67
N ASP A 267 0.77 15.46 -0.49
CA ASP A 267 2.22 15.68 -0.69
C ASP A 267 2.60 17.15 -0.83
N PHE A 268 1.62 17.97 -1.18
CA PHE A 268 1.85 19.39 -1.39
C PHE A 268 1.67 20.11 -0.06
N ASN A 269 2.58 21.05 0.21
CA ASN A 269 2.51 21.89 1.39
C ASN A 269 1.76 23.20 1.09
N GLU A 270 0.78 23.52 1.93
CA GLU A 270 0.07 24.78 1.96
C GLU A 270 0.93 25.91 2.53
N THR A 271 1.71 25.63 3.56
CA THR A 271 2.66 26.58 4.14
C THR A 271 4.09 26.07 4.01
N GLU A 272 5.06 26.97 3.91
CA GLU A 272 6.47 26.57 4.00
C GLU A 272 6.85 26.22 5.43
N ALA A 273 7.89 25.39 5.55
CA ALA A 273 8.56 25.20 6.81
C ALA A 273 9.44 26.43 7.06
N ASP A 274 9.17 27.16 8.14
CA ASP A 274 10.05 28.16 8.72
C ASP A 274 10.92 27.49 9.80
N ALA A 275 12.02 28.14 10.19
CA ALA A 275 12.83 27.78 11.34
C ALA A 275 12.01 27.51 12.62
N LYS A 276 10.83 28.13 12.76
CA LYS A 276 9.95 27.97 13.92
C LYS A 276 8.71 27.11 13.68
N LYS A 277 8.31 26.85 12.43
CA LYS A 277 7.02 26.17 12.13
C LYS A 277 7.20 25.18 10.98
N PRO A 278 6.81 23.90 11.15
CA PRO A 278 6.85 22.92 10.07
C PRO A 278 5.84 23.29 8.96
N ALA A 279 6.12 22.83 7.74
CA ALA A 279 5.28 23.04 6.55
C ALA A 279 3.95 22.32 6.70
N VAL A 280 2.81 23.02 6.64
CA VAL A 280 1.46 22.43 6.73
C VAL A 280 1.09 21.76 5.40
N PRO A 281 0.75 20.46 5.39
CA PRO A 281 0.35 19.75 4.19
C PRO A 281 -1.08 20.11 3.77
N CYS A 282 -1.40 19.92 2.49
CA CYS A 282 -2.72 20.15 1.96
C CYS A 282 -3.69 19.08 2.44
N SER A 283 -4.70 19.51 3.19
CA SER A 283 -5.75 18.64 3.73
C SER A 283 -7.10 18.80 3.01
N LYS A 284 -7.16 19.64 1.97
CA LYS A 284 -8.41 20.01 1.26
C LYS A 284 -9.11 18.82 0.60
N ALA A 285 -8.38 17.77 0.26
CA ALA A 285 -8.94 16.55 -0.33
C ALA A 285 -9.73 15.69 0.67
N ALA A 286 -9.67 15.96 1.98
CA ALA A 286 -10.21 15.05 3.00
C ALA A 286 -11.69 14.73 2.80
N GLU A 287 -12.55 15.73 2.59
CA GLU A 287 -13.99 15.52 2.41
C GLU A 287 -14.30 14.70 1.16
N ALA A 288 -13.65 15.03 0.04
CA ALA A 288 -13.82 14.31 -1.22
C ALA A 288 -13.38 12.84 -1.12
N LEU A 289 -12.28 12.58 -0.42
CA LEU A 289 -11.79 11.23 -0.17
C LEU A 289 -12.73 10.45 0.77
N VAL A 290 -13.26 11.09 1.83
CA VAL A 290 -14.24 10.46 2.73
C VAL A 290 -15.52 10.10 1.96
N ALA A 291 -16.05 11.03 1.15
CA ALA A 291 -17.23 10.78 0.33
C ALA A 291 -16.99 9.61 -0.64
N MET A 292 -15.86 9.60 -1.34
CA MET A 292 -15.49 8.54 -2.28
C MET A 292 -15.37 7.16 -1.60
N VAL A 293 -14.77 7.07 -0.42
CA VAL A 293 -14.62 5.78 0.28
C VAL A 293 -15.98 5.27 0.77
N ASN A 294 -16.88 6.17 1.19
CA ASN A 294 -18.21 5.83 1.68
C ASN A 294 -19.23 5.53 0.56
N ASP A 295 -18.94 5.90 -0.68
CA ASP A 295 -19.79 5.59 -1.82
C ASP A 295 -19.67 4.11 -2.22
N GLU A 296 -20.68 3.32 -1.88
CA GLU A 296 -20.74 1.88 -2.21
C GLU A 296 -20.96 1.62 -3.70
N GLN A 297 -21.50 2.59 -4.45
CA GLN A 297 -21.67 2.47 -5.90
C GLN A 297 -20.35 2.75 -6.65
N GLN A 298 -19.38 3.36 -5.98
CA GLN A 298 -18.09 3.61 -6.56
C GLN A 298 -17.29 2.32 -6.78
N LEU A 299 -16.55 2.27 -7.89
CA LEU A 299 -15.72 1.13 -8.24
C LEU A 299 -14.65 0.87 -7.16
N THR A 300 -14.48 -0.39 -6.79
CA THR A 300 -13.50 -0.86 -5.80
C THR A 300 -12.11 -0.24 -6.00
N ALA A 301 -11.60 -0.21 -7.24
CA ALA A 301 -10.27 0.32 -7.53
C ALA A 301 -10.15 1.83 -7.23
N VAL A 302 -11.23 2.60 -7.42
CA VAL A 302 -11.29 4.04 -7.08
C VAL A 302 -11.34 4.21 -5.57
N ARG A 303 -12.19 3.43 -4.88
CA ARG A 303 -12.30 3.45 -3.40
C ARG A 303 -10.98 3.07 -2.72
N VAL A 304 -10.22 2.12 -3.27
CA VAL A 304 -8.87 1.75 -2.80
C VAL A 304 -7.93 2.96 -2.79
N TRP A 305 -7.97 3.81 -3.82
CA TRP A 305 -7.20 5.06 -3.84
C TRP A 305 -7.73 6.10 -2.86
N GLY A 306 -9.05 6.13 -2.63
CA GLY A 306 -9.65 6.88 -1.53
C GLY A 306 -9.03 6.51 -0.18
N VAL A 307 -8.96 5.22 0.14
CA VAL A 307 -8.31 4.69 1.36
C VAL A 307 -6.84 5.11 1.42
N ASN A 308 -6.10 5.04 0.31
CA ASN A 308 -4.70 5.50 0.25
C ASN A 308 -4.57 6.98 0.64
N GLY A 309 -5.42 7.83 0.07
CA GLY A 309 -5.43 9.26 0.37
C GLY A 309 -5.74 9.54 1.83
N LEU A 310 -6.74 8.86 2.40
CA LEU A 310 -7.10 9.02 3.82
C LEU A 310 -5.98 8.59 4.76
N VAL A 311 -5.38 7.42 4.51
CA VAL A 311 -4.26 6.91 5.30
C VAL A 311 -3.10 7.88 5.23
N ARG A 312 -2.76 8.34 4.03
CA ARG A 312 -1.68 9.29 3.82
C ARG A 312 -1.90 10.57 4.61
N LEU A 313 -3.09 11.17 4.51
CA LEU A 313 -3.45 12.36 5.28
C LEU A 313 -3.32 12.13 6.79
N ALA A 314 -3.85 11.01 7.29
CA ALA A 314 -3.83 10.69 8.71
C ALA A 314 -2.42 10.42 9.26
N THR A 315 -1.47 9.99 8.42
CA THR A 315 -0.06 9.78 8.82
C THR A 315 0.80 11.05 8.86
N LEU A 316 0.27 12.20 8.42
CA LEU A 316 1.02 13.46 8.42
C LEU A 316 1.17 14.00 9.85
N ASP A 317 2.38 14.38 10.24
CA ASP A 317 2.72 14.79 11.61
C ASP A 317 1.95 16.03 12.09
N ASN A 318 1.53 16.89 11.18
CA ASN A 318 0.97 18.21 11.45
C ASN A 318 -0.44 18.44 10.91
N ILE A 319 -1.17 17.35 10.68
CA ILE A 319 -2.62 17.40 10.53
C ILE A 319 -3.29 17.64 11.89
N SER A 320 -4.45 18.31 11.93
CA SER A 320 -5.16 18.54 13.19
C SER A 320 -5.60 17.21 13.83
N PHE A 321 -5.58 17.15 15.16
CA PHE A 321 -6.02 15.96 15.90
C PHE A 321 -7.47 15.59 15.59
N GLN A 322 -8.37 16.58 15.49
CA GLN A 322 -9.77 16.33 15.13
C GLN A 322 -9.91 15.69 13.75
N LEU A 323 -9.19 16.22 12.75
CA LEU A 323 -9.22 15.65 11.40
C LEU A 323 -8.64 14.24 11.40
N ARG A 324 -7.48 14.02 12.02
CA ARG A 324 -6.87 12.68 12.12
C ARG A 324 -7.84 11.67 12.74
N SER A 325 -8.46 12.02 13.87
CA SER A 325 -9.44 11.16 14.55
C SER A 325 -10.60 10.80 13.62
N ARG A 326 -11.19 11.80 12.95
CA ARG A 326 -12.29 11.56 12.01
C ARG A 326 -11.88 10.64 10.87
N LEU A 327 -10.69 10.81 10.30
CA LEU A 327 -10.21 9.93 9.23
C LEU A 327 -10.02 8.49 9.71
N VAL A 328 -9.48 8.30 10.92
CA VAL A 328 -9.37 6.98 11.57
C VAL A 328 -10.76 6.36 11.75
N ASP A 329 -11.74 7.13 12.26
CA ASP A 329 -13.10 6.64 12.49
C ASP A 329 -13.77 6.17 11.18
N VAL A 330 -13.58 6.91 10.08
CA VAL A 330 -14.06 6.51 8.75
C VAL A 330 -13.41 5.21 8.30
N LEU A 331 -12.10 5.07 8.43
CA LEU A 331 -11.38 3.84 8.03
C LEU A 331 -11.79 2.63 8.88
N VAL A 332 -11.98 2.82 10.19
CA VAL A 332 -12.46 1.77 11.11
C VAL A 332 -13.89 1.35 10.74
N ALA A 333 -14.80 2.30 10.51
CA ALA A 333 -16.17 2.01 10.11
C ALA A 333 -16.21 1.19 8.80
N GLN A 334 -15.40 1.60 7.81
CA GLN A 334 -15.28 0.89 6.54
C GLN A 334 -14.68 -0.51 6.69
N MET A 335 -13.64 -0.69 7.53
CA MET A 335 -13.09 -2.02 7.82
C MET A 335 -14.15 -2.97 8.38
N ASN A 336 -14.95 -2.48 9.33
CA ASN A 336 -16.02 -3.27 9.95
C ASN A 336 -17.13 -3.64 8.95
N ALA A 337 -17.51 -2.72 8.05
CA ALA A 337 -18.52 -2.96 7.03
C ALA A 337 -18.02 -3.80 5.82
N SER A 338 -16.70 -3.88 5.62
CA SER A 338 -16.11 -4.43 4.39
C SER A 338 -16.21 -5.96 4.21
N GLY A 339 -16.78 -6.71 5.15
CA GLY A 339 -16.73 -8.19 5.14
C GLY A 339 -17.24 -8.85 3.86
N LYS A 340 -18.22 -8.21 3.18
CA LYS A 340 -18.79 -8.69 1.89
C LYS A 340 -18.19 -7.99 0.66
N GLN A 341 -17.29 -7.05 0.84
CA GLN A 341 -16.68 -6.29 -0.25
C GLN A 341 -15.49 -7.06 -0.85
N HIS A 342 -15.01 -6.60 -2.01
CA HIS A 342 -13.91 -7.24 -2.70
C HIS A 342 -12.64 -7.31 -1.83
N GLU A 343 -11.93 -8.44 -1.88
CA GLU A 343 -10.80 -8.74 -1.00
C GLU A 343 -9.70 -7.66 -1.02
N TRP A 344 -9.39 -7.07 -2.17
CA TRP A 344 -8.39 -6.00 -2.29
C TRP A 344 -8.74 -4.75 -1.48
N PHE A 345 -10.03 -4.41 -1.37
CA PHE A 345 -10.46 -3.27 -0.58
C PHE A 345 -10.32 -3.55 0.92
N GLN A 346 -10.74 -4.75 1.35
CA GLN A 346 -10.55 -5.20 2.74
C GLN A 346 -9.06 -5.22 3.11
N LEU A 347 -8.21 -5.78 2.23
CA LEU A 347 -6.77 -5.85 2.39
C LEU A 347 -6.18 -4.45 2.58
N ARG A 348 -6.60 -3.50 1.73
CA ARG A 348 -6.06 -2.14 1.78
C ARG A 348 -6.50 -1.35 3.02
N LEU A 349 -7.73 -1.58 3.50
CA LEU A 349 -8.19 -1.02 4.77
C LEU A 349 -7.36 -1.56 5.93
N ALA A 350 -7.14 -2.88 5.99
CA ALA A 350 -6.34 -3.50 7.05
C ALA A 350 -4.90 -2.95 7.07
N GLU A 351 -4.23 -2.96 5.91
CA GLU A 351 -2.88 -2.40 5.75
C GLU A 351 -2.83 -0.92 6.14
N GLY A 352 -3.82 -0.14 5.68
CA GLY A 352 -3.95 1.28 5.96
C GLY A 352 -4.03 1.59 7.44
N LEU A 353 -4.91 0.88 8.16
CA LEU A 353 -5.06 0.99 9.62
C LEU A 353 -3.77 0.65 10.36
N GLY A 354 -3.04 -0.38 9.93
CA GLY A 354 -1.74 -0.75 10.50
C GLY A 354 -0.67 0.34 10.37
N ARG A 355 -0.77 1.23 9.37
CA ARG A 355 0.18 2.32 9.14
C ARG A 355 -0.07 3.54 10.04
N LEU A 356 -1.30 3.76 10.51
CA LEU A 356 -1.67 4.97 11.26
C LEU A 356 -0.98 5.07 12.63
N SER A 357 -0.49 3.95 13.17
CA SER A 357 0.10 3.87 14.52
C SER A 357 -0.80 4.45 15.63
N VAL A 358 -2.11 4.57 15.37
CA VAL A 358 -3.13 5.02 16.34
C VAL A 358 -3.65 3.79 17.06
N ILE A 359 -3.51 3.77 18.39
CA ILE A 359 -4.10 2.72 19.23
C ILE A 359 -5.49 3.14 19.68
N GLN A 360 -5.58 4.30 20.32
CA GLN A 360 -6.78 4.78 20.98
C GLN A 360 -7.44 5.95 20.24
N ASN A 361 -8.76 6.03 20.30
CA ASN A 361 -9.53 7.19 19.86
C ASN A 361 -9.62 8.27 20.97
N GLN A 362 -10.44 9.31 20.75
CA GLN A 362 -10.66 10.38 21.75
C GLN A 362 -11.24 9.86 23.07
N ASP A 363 -12.03 8.78 23.03
CA ASP A 363 -12.63 8.13 24.20
C ASP A 363 -11.68 7.12 24.88
N LYS A 364 -10.41 7.10 24.48
CA LYS A 364 -9.39 6.14 24.96
C LYS A 364 -9.70 4.67 24.63
N ARG A 365 -10.62 4.42 23.69
CA ARG A 365 -10.96 3.07 23.25
C ARG A 365 -10.00 2.59 22.16
N PRO A 366 -9.55 1.33 22.18
CA PRO A 366 -8.59 0.80 21.20
C PRO A 366 -9.27 0.42 19.87
N VAL A 367 -9.87 1.40 19.20
CA VAL A 367 -10.75 1.18 18.03
C VAL A 367 -10.04 0.53 16.85
N VAL A 368 -8.78 0.90 16.60
CA VAL A 368 -7.98 0.34 15.48
C VAL A 368 -7.54 -1.10 15.77
N PRO A 369 -6.91 -1.42 16.92
CA PRO A 369 -6.67 -2.80 17.32
C PRO A 369 -7.93 -3.66 17.30
N GLN A 370 -9.08 -3.14 17.75
CA GLN A 370 -10.35 -3.88 17.77
C GLN A 370 -10.82 -4.26 16.38
N ALA A 371 -10.84 -3.30 15.45
CA ALA A 371 -11.26 -3.55 14.08
C ALA A 371 -10.36 -4.61 13.41
N LEU A 372 -9.04 -4.51 13.57
CA LEU A 372 -8.10 -5.48 13.00
C LEU A 372 -8.19 -6.85 13.66
N ALA A 373 -8.40 -6.92 14.98
CA ALA A 373 -8.54 -8.18 15.70
C ALA A 373 -9.83 -8.93 15.32
N LEU A 374 -10.93 -8.20 15.08
CA LEU A 374 -12.16 -8.78 14.52
C LEU A 374 -11.90 -9.39 13.13
N VAL A 375 -11.17 -8.69 12.26
CA VAL A 375 -10.80 -9.18 10.93
C VAL A 375 -9.92 -10.42 11.00
N LEU A 376 -8.94 -10.43 11.90
CA LEU A 376 -8.07 -11.59 12.15
C LEU A 376 -8.89 -12.83 12.56
N ALA A 377 -9.83 -12.65 13.48
CA ALA A 377 -10.66 -13.71 14.04
C ALA A 377 -11.78 -14.22 13.10
N ASP A 378 -12.21 -13.40 12.13
CA ASP A 378 -13.30 -13.70 11.21
C ASP A 378 -12.92 -14.77 10.17
N SER A 379 -13.37 -16.01 10.39
CA SER A 379 -13.11 -17.14 9.51
C SER A 379 -13.78 -17.06 8.13
N THR A 380 -14.71 -16.12 7.94
CA THR A 380 -15.41 -15.94 6.65
C THR A 380 -14.63 -15.05 5.69
N ARG A 381 -13.64 -14.29 6.20
CA ARG A 381 -12.81 -13.42 5.39
C ARG A 381 -11.70 -14.17 4.65
N PRO A 382 -11.24 -13.65 3.49
CA PRO A 382 -10.13 -14.25 2.74
C PRO A 382 -8.86 -14.37 3.59
N TRP A 383 -8.11 -15.46 3.42
CA TRP A 383 -6.89 -15.75 4.18
C TRP A 383 -5.89 -14.60 4.18
N LEU A 384 -5.67 -13.98 3.02
CA LEU A 384 -4.70 -12.89 2.87
C LEU A 384 -5.12 -11.63 3.64
N VAL A 385 -6.42 -11.32 3.69
CA VAL A 385 -6.96 -10.18 4.46
C VAL A 385 -6.73 -10.40 5.96
N ARG A 386 -7.01 -11.61 6.45
CA ARG A 386 -6.78 -11.99 7.85
C ARG A 386 -5.30 -11.94 8.22
N ALA A 387 -4.43 -12.39 7.31
CA ALA A 387 -2.98 -12.34 7.49
C ALA A 387 -2.43 -10.89 7.46
N GLU A 388 -2.97 -10.02 6.61
CA GLU A 388 -2.62 -8.59 6.62
C GLU A 388 -3.08 -7.90 7.92
N ALA A 389 -4.24 -8.28 8.45
CA ALA A 389 -4.70 -7.80 9.75
C ALA A 389 -3.73 -8.24 10.87
N ALA A 390 -3.22 -9.47 10.83
CA ALA A 390 -2.16 -9.94 11.75
C ALA A 390 -0.90 -9.07 11.66
N GLN A 391 -0.40 -8.81 10.44
CA GLN A 391 0.76 -7.92 10.27
C GLN A 391 0.48 -6.52 10.79
N SER A 392 -0.69 -5.97 10.45
CA SER A 392 -1.09 -4.62 10.81
C SER A 392 -1.18 -4.44 12.33
N LEU A 393 -1.70 -5.43 13.05
CA LEU A 393 -1.65 -5.49 14.52
C LEU A 393 -0.22 -5.48 15.07
N GLY A 394 0.72 -6.15 14.41
CA GLY A 394 2.14 -6.13 14.79
C GLY A 394 2.83 -4.78 14.56
N ARG A 395 2.37 -3.99 13.58
CA ARG A 395 2.91 -2.65 13.26
C ARG A 395 2.49 -1.58 14.26
N LEU A 396 1.31 -1.72 14.85
CA LEU A 396 0.78 -0.80 15.86
C LEU A 396 1.72 -0.65 17.06
N GLN A 397 1.79 0.56 17.62
CA GLN A 397 2.68 0.89 18.74
C GLN A 397 1.95 0.82 20.08
N TYR A 398 1.99 -0.34 20.74
CA TYR A 398 1.41 -0.50 22.07
C TYR A 398 2.30 0.17 23.13
N ASP A 399 1.73 0.95 24.03
CA ASP A 399 2.42 1.75 25.04
C ASP A 399 2.46 1.10 26.43
N GLY A 400 1.67 0.04 26.65
CA GLY A 400 1.62 -0.71 27.89
C GLY A 400 0.21 -0.78 28.46
N ALA A 401 0.02 -1.57 29.52
CA ALA A 401 -1.28 -1.73 30.16
C ALA A 401 -1.88 -0.39 30.67
N PRO A 402 -3.22 -0.25 30.69
CA PRO A 402 -4.22 -1.29 30.40
C PRO A 402 -4.87 -1.16 29.02
N SER A 403 -4.14 -0.77 27.96
CA SER A 403 -4.81 -0.41 26.69
C SER A 403 -5.18 -1.60 25.78
N VAL A 404 -4.38 -2.68 25.70
CA VAL A 404 -4.64 -3.82 24.78
C VAL A 404 -4.07 -5.16 25.30
N ASN A 405 -4.86 -6.23 25.24
CA ASN A 405 -4.45 -7.61 25.55
C ASN A 405 -3.63 -8.21 24.39
N VAL A 406 -2.32 -7.95 24.40
CA VAL A 406 -1.39 -8.42 23.35
C VAL A 406 -1.24 -9.95 23.34
N SER A 407 -1.42 -10.61 24.49
CA SER A 407 -1.39 -12.09 24.57
C SER A 407 -2.50 -12.72 23.73
N LEU A 408 -3.72 -12.16 23.79
CA LEU A 408 -4.84 -12.61 22.97
C LEU A 408 -4.56 -12.44 21.47
N LEU A 409 -3.96 -11.31 21.07
CA LEU A 409 -3.60 -11.09 19.66
C LEU A 409 -2.61 -12.14 19.16
N ALA A 410 -1.57 -12.44 19.92
CA ALA A 410 -0.58 -13.46 19.57
C ALA A 410 -1.21 -14.86 19.50
N TYR A 411 -2.13 -15.19 20.40
CA TYR A 411 -2.88 -16.44 20.37
C TYR A 411 -3.73 -16.56 19.10
N GLU A 412 -4.46 -15.51 18.71
CA GLU A 412 -5.27 -15.54 17.47
C GLU A 412 -4.42 -15.57 16.19
N MET A 413 -3.23 -14.96 16.19
CA MET A 413 -2.27 -15.13 15.08
C MET A 413 -1.81 -16.59 14.95
N ALA A 414 -1.51 -17.25 16.08
CA ALA A 414 -1.15 -18.66 16.11
C ALA A 414 -2.31 -19.57 15.65
N ARG A 415 -3.55 -19.25 16.05
CA ARG A 415 -4.76 -19.93 15.58
C ARG A 415 -4.98 -19.73 14.08
N LEU A 416 -4.78 -18.53 13.54
CA LEU A 416 -4.82 -18.29 12.10
C LEU A 416 -3.77 -19.13 11.37
N THR A 417 -2.55 -19.24 11.91
CA THR A 417 -1.51 -20.11 11.34
C THR A 417 -1.98 -21.57 11.27
N GLN A 418 -2.58 -22.10 12.34
CA GLN A 418 -3.15 -23.45 12.33
C GLN A 418 -4.16 -23.63 11.18
N GLN A 419 -5.13 -22.71 11.08
CA GLN A 419 -6.18 -22.78 10.06
C GLN A 419 -5.61 -22.72 8.63
N ILE A 420 -4.63 -21.84 8.40
CA ILE A 420 -3.95 -21.75 7.11
C ILE A 420 -3.19 -23.04 6.80
N MET A 421 -2.53 -23.66 7.78
CA MET A 421 -1.80 -24.92 7.55
C MET A 421 -2.73 -26.09 7.25
N GLU A 422 -3.89 -26.14 7.88
CA GLU A 422 -4.92 -27.14 7.55
C GLU A 422 -5.46 -26.94 6.13
N ALA A 423 -5.64 -25.69 5.69
CA ALA A 423 -6.00 -25.36 4.30
C ALA A 423 -4.86 -25.64 3.31
N TYR A 424 -3.62 -25.33 3.70
CA TYR A 424 -2.40 -25.60 2.94
C TYR A 424 -2.26 -27.09 2.62
N ASN A 425 -2.43 -27.96 3.63
CA ASN A 425 -2.33 -29.42 3.44
C ASN A 425 -3.36 -29.95 2.43
N LYS A 426 -4.51 -29.28 2.28
CA LYS A 426 -5.53 -29.61 1.27
C LYS A 426 -5.16 -29.09 -0.12
N ALA A 427 -4.46 -27.96 -0.22
CA ALA A 427 -4.16 -27.30 -1.49
C ALA A 427 -2.77 -26.64 -1.52
N PRO A 428 -1.65 -27.40 -1.42
CA PRO A 428 -0.32 -26.85 -1.12
C PRO A 428 0.28 -25.98 -2.25
N LYS A 429 -0.28 -26.05 -3.45
CA LYS A 429 0.22 -25.36 -4.64
C LYS A 429 -0.31 -23.93 -4.81
N GLN A 430 -1.23 -23.46 -3.96
CA GLN A 430 -1.73 -22.09 -4.09
C GLN A 430 -0.64 -21.08 -3.69
N THR A 431 -0.48 -20.04 -4.51
CA THR A 431 0.55 -19.01 -4.33
C THR A 431 0.31 -18.13 -3.10
N VAL A 432 -0.94 -18.01 -2.66
CA VAL A 432 -1.35 -17.14 -1.54
C VAL A 432 -0.72 -17.56 -0.21
N TRP A 433 -0.37 -18.84 -0.02
CA TRP A 433 0.14 -19.35 1.26
C TRP A 433 1.45 -18.71 1.70
N LYS A 434 2.38 -18.51 0.76
CA LYS A 434 3.65 -17.85 1.07
C LYS A 434 3.42 -16.41 1.53
N LEU A 435 2.55 -15.68 0.84
CA LEU A 435 2.20 -14.31 1.21
C LEU A 435 1.56 -14.26 2.60
N CYS A 436 0.56 -15.11 2.88
CA CYS A 436 -0.07 -15.15 4.19
C CYS A 436 0.95 -15.43 5.31
N MET A 437 1.87 -16.38 5.12
CA MET A 437 2.85 -16.72 6.15
C MET A 437 3.88 -15.62 6.39
N ILE A 438 4.31 -14.92 5.34
CA ILE A 438 5.16 -13.73 5.48
C ILE A 438 4.42 -12.67 6.29
N ARG A 439 3.16 -12.38 5.98
CA ARG A 439 2.35 -11.38 6.70
C ARG A 439 2.16 -11.74 8.18
N ILE A 440 1.87 -13.01 8.49
CA ILE A 440 1.78 -13.48 9.89
C ILE A 440 3.11 -13.31 10.62
N TYR A 441 4.23 -13.67 10.00
CA TYR A 441 5.55 -13.41 10.57
C TYR A 441 5.76 -11.92 10.83
N GLY A 442 5.31 -11.06 9.91
CA GLY A 442 5.29 -9.61 10.06
C GLY A 442 4.49 -9.09 11.27
N GLY A 443 3.54 -9.88 11.77
CA GLY A 443 2.83 -9.60 13.02
C GLY A 443 3.74 -9.73 14.24
N PHE A 444 4.68 -10.68 14.22
CA PHE A 444 5.58 -10.96 15.35
C PHE A 444 6.91 -10.21 15.27
N LYS A 445 7.48 -10.05 14.07
CA LYS A 445 8.77 -9.42 13.81
C LYS A 445 8.64 -8.43 12.64
N PRO A 446 9.46 -7.37 12.61
CA PRO A 446 9.41 -6.38 11.53
C PRO A 446 9.79 -7.00 10.18
N LEU A 447 9.16 -6.54 9.10
CA LEU A 447 9.47 -6.98 7.74
C LEU A 447 10.14 -5.90 6.90
N GLU A 448 9.80 -4.64 7.13
CA GLU A 448 10.25 -3.51 6.31
C GLU A 448 11.39 -2.75 7.01
N ASP A 449 12.27 -2.10 6.26
CA ASP A 449 13.31 -1.25 6.84
C ASP A 449 12.70 -0.07 7.62
N GLU A 450 11.55 0.43 7.18
CA GLU A 450 10.74 1.40 7.94
C GLU A 450 10.30 0.87 9.31
N ASP A 451 10.17 -0.45 9.44
CA ASP A 451 9.86 -1.13 10.69
C ASP A 451 11.09 -1.35 11.60
N THR A 452 12.31 -1.05 11.11
CA THR A 452 13.58 -1.29 11.82
C THR A 452 14.46 -0.05 11.99
N SER A 453 14.09 1.09 11.39
CA SER A 453 14.89 2.32 11.38
C SER A 453 15.29 2.77 12.80
N LYS A 454 16.61 2.77 13.05
CA LYS A 454 17.22 3.20 14.33
C LYS A 454 17.14 4.70 14.57
N ASP A 455 16.97 5.48 13.51
CA ASP A 455 17.02 6.95 13.56
C ASP A 455 15.70 7.58 14.01
N LYS A 456 14.61 6.79 14.05
CA LYS A 456 13.29 7.24 14.53
C LYS A 456 12.93 6.49 15.79
N THR A 457 13.11 7.14 16.94
CA THR A 457 12.63 6.65 18.23
C THR A 457 11.12 6.90 18.33
N PRO A 458 10.30 5.84 18.38
CA PRO A 458 10.56 4.45 18.01
C PRO A 458 9.79 4.09 16.71
N PRO A 459 10.09 2.97 16.02
CA PRO A 459 9.44 1.77 16.51
C PRO A 459 10.18 0.46 16.24
N LYS A 460 10.51 -0.26 17.30
CA LYS A 460 10.63 -1.71 17.28
C LYS A 460 9.23 -2.30 16.98
N ARG A 461 8.85 -2.45 15.71
CA ARG A 461 7.57 -3.09 15.31
C ARG A 461 7.63 -4.62 15.44
N GLY A 462 6.47 -5.25 15.39
CA GLY A 462 6.27 -6.68 15.66
C GLY A 462 6.08 -6.97 17.14
N LEU A 463 5.13 -7.84 17.48
CA LEU A 463 4.75 -8.10 18.87
C LEU A 463 5.93 -8.58 19.73
N VAL A 464 6.81 -9.44 19.20
CA VAL A 464 7.98 -9.96 19.94
C VAL A 464 8.93 -8.83 20.30
N THR A 465 9.27 -7.98 19.31
CA THR A 465 10.19 -6.86 19.53
C THR A 465 9.63 -5.85 20.53
N GLN A 466 8.30 -5.66 20.54
CA GLN A 466 7.62 -4.77 21.47
C GLN A 466 7.63 -5.29 22.92
N VAL A 467 7.31 -6.57 23.16
CA VAL A 467 7.34 -7.16 24.53
C VAL A 467 8.75 -7.33 25.09
N GLU A 468 9.76 -7.41 24.23
CA GLU A 468 11.18 -7.39 24.62
C GLU A 468 11.62 -5.98 25.03
N GLY A 469 11.21 -4.96 24.26
CA GLY A 469 11.71 -3.59 24.39
C GLY A 469 10.91 -2.67 25.32
N LYS A 470 9.65 -2.97 25.63
CA LYS A 470 8.74 -2.09 26.38
C LYS A 470 8.39 -2.69 27.76
N PRO A 471 8.77 -2.07 28.88
CA PRO A 471 8.48 -2.58 30.22
C PRO A 471 6.98 -2.81 30.50
N GLY A 472 6.12 -1.93 29.99
CA GLY A 472 4.67 -2.01 30.14
C GLY A 472 3.98 -3.20 29.45
N LEU A 473 4.73 -3.98 28.66
CA LEU A 473 4.25 -5.18 27.96
C LEU A 473 4.92 -6.47 28.44
N SER A 474 5.74 -6.39 29.50
CA SER A 474 6.52 -7.53 30.01
C SER A 474 5.67 -8.72 30.45
N SER A 475 4.47 -8.48 30.98
CA SER A 475 3.49 -9.52 31.34
C SER A 475 3.03 -10.36 30.15
N HIS A 476 3.04 -9.81 28.94
CA HIS A 476 2.65 -10.50 27.71
C HIS A 476 3.79 -11.30 27.07
N ARG A 477 5.03 -11.14 27.54
CA ARG A 477 6.23 -11.70 26.90
C ARG A 477 6.17 -13.21 26.73
N LYS A 478 5.77 -13.94 27.77
CA LYS A 478 5.69 -15.42 27.74
C LYS A 478 4.72 -15.90 26.66
N ALA A 479 3.52 -15.33 26.61
CA ALA A 479 2.50 -15.72 25.66
C ALA A 479 2.89 -15.38 24.21
N VAL A 480 3.40 -14.17 23.97
CA VAL A 480 3.84 -13.72 22.64
C VAL A 480 5.02 -14.55 22.12
N GLN A 481 6.03 -14.78 22.96
CA GLN A 481 7.19 -15.59 22.60
C GLN A 481 6.81 -17.05 22.35
N GLY A 482 5.98 -17.63 23.21
CA GLY A 482 5.47 -18.99 23.05
C GLY A 482 4.71 -19.17 21.74
N ALA A 483 3.82 -18.24 21.39
CA ALA A 483 3.11 -18.26 20.11
C ALA A 483 4.09 -18.18 18.92
N PHE A 484 5.05 -17.25 18.97
CA PHE A 484 6.03 -17.06 17.90
C PHE A 484 6.91 -18.30 17.68
N GLU A 485 7.38 -18.94 18.75
CA GLU A 485 8.19 -20.16 18.67
C GLU A 485 7.47 -21.31 17.97
N LYS A 486 6.14 -21.38 18.09
CA LYS A 486 5.31 -22.40 17.41
C LYS A 486 4.99 -22.03 15.96
N VAL A 487 4.80 -20.73 15.68
CA VAL A 487 4.49 -20.23 14.33
C VAL A 487 5.73 -20.23 13.42
N LEU A 488 6.90 -19.85 13.93
CA LEU A 488 8.11 -19.65 13.13
C LEU A 488 8.54 -20.88 12.30
N PRO A 489 8.56 -22.12 12.84
CA PRO A 489 8.91 -23.30 12.05
C PRO A 489 7.98 -23.52 10.85
N LEU A 490 6.68 -23.23 11.01
CA LEU A 490 5.69 -23.36 9.94
C LEU A 490 5.89 -22.31 8.85
N VAL A 491 6.13 -21.05 9.23
CA VAL A 491 6.48 -19.98 8.29
C VAL A 491 7.73 -20.36 7.49
N SER A 492 8.80 -20.79 8.18
CA SER A 492 10.07 -21.16 7.53
C SER A 492 9.89 -22.27 6.50
N LYS A 493 9.06 -23.28 6.82
CA LYS A 493 8.77 -24.42 5.92
C LYS A 493 7.93 -23.99 4.72
N VAL A 494 6.89 -23.18 4.89
CA VAL A 494 6.04 -22.74 3.78
C VAL A 494 6.78 -21.77 2.84
N VAL A 495 7.58 -20.85 3.39
CA VAL A 495 8.28 -19.82 2.60
C VAL A 495 9.48 -20.41 1.87
N GLY A 496 10.30 -21.21 2.56
CA GLY A 496 11.49 -21.87 2.01
C GLY A 496 11.13 -23.14 1.23
N GLU A 497 11.37 -24.29 1.86
CA GLU A 497 11.05 -25.62 1.31
C GLU A 497 10.00 -26.33 2.17
N PRO A 498 8.81 -26.65 1.62
CA PRO A 498 7.75 -27.31 2.38
C PRO A 498 8.09 -28.78 2.59
N LYS A 499 8.80 -29.07 3.68
CA LYS A 499 9.11 -30.42 4.16
C LYS A 499 8.72 -30.53 5.63
N GLU A 500 8.22 -31.69 6.04
CA GLU A 500 7.92 -32.03 7.44
C GLU A 500 6.97 -31.05 8.15
N ILE A 501 5.88 -30.62 7.50
CA ILE A 501 4.94 -29.66 8.08
C ILE A 501 4.18 -30.25 9.28
N ASP A 502 3.81 -31.53 9.23
CA ASP A 502 2.88 -32.14 10.18
C ASP A 502 3.37 -32.14 11.64
N PRO A 503 4.64 -32.44 11.96
CA PRO A 503 5.13 -32.35 13.34
C PRO A 503 5.04 -30.94 13.93
N ALA A 504 5.36 -29.91 13.14
CA ALA A 504 5.29 -28.52 13.59
C ALA A 504 3.83 -28.06 13.76
N LEU A 505 2.92 -28.52 12.88
CA LEU A 505 1.49 -28.25 13.02
C LEU A 505 0.91 -28.94 14.27
N ALA A 506 1.30 -30.18 14.56
CA ALA A 506 0.88 -30.90 15.76
C ALA A 506 1.35 -30.20 17.04
N ASP A 507 2.59 -29.71 17.07
CA ASP A 507 3.12 -28.94 18.20
C ASP A 507 2.36 -27.61 18.41
N LEU A 508 2.04 -26.89 17.34
CA LEU A 508 1.19 -25.69 17.40
C LEU A 508 -0.21 -26.01 17.95
N LYS A 509 -0.85 -27.08 17.48
CA LYS A 509 -2.18 -27.51 17.98
C LYS A 509 -2.15 -27.81 19.47
N LYS A 510 -1.15 -28.57 19.92
CA LYS A 510 -0.95 -28.87 21.34
C LYS A 510 -0.77 -27.59 22.17
N TRP A 511 -0.02 -26.62 21.66
CA TRP A 511 0.17 -25.33 22.33
C TRP A 511 -1.14 -24.53 22.46
N LEU A 512 -1.98 -24.52 21.41
CA LEU A 512 -3.30 -23.87 21.42
C LEU A 512 -4.30 -24.57 22.36
N GLU A 513 -4.21 -25.89 22.49
CA GLU A 513 -5.10 -26.67 23.35
C GLU A 513 -4.77 -26.54 24.84
N ASP A 514 -3.51 -26.26 25.18
CA ASP A 514 -3.02 -26.08 26.54
C ASP A 514 -3.72 -24.92 27.25
N LYS A 515 -4.28 -25.21 28.43
CA LYS A 515 -5.04 -24.25 29.25
C LYS A 515 -4.20 -23.05 29.66
N ASP A 516 -2.89 -23.23 29.86
CA ASP A 516 -2.00 -22.15 30.29
C ASP A 516 -1.73 -21.11 29.20
N ASN A 517 -1.99 -21.46 27.93
CA ASN A 517 -1.80 -20.57 26.79
C ASN A 517 -3.11 -19.95 26.29
N ARG A 518 -4.27 -20.47 26.74
CA ARG A 518 -5.58 -19.94 26.34
C ARG A 518 -5.83 -18.56 26.98
N PRO A 519 -6.34 -17.59 26.21
CA PRO A 519 -6.74 -16.30 26.77
C PRO A 519 -7.85 -16.47 27.81
N GLU A 520 -7.76 -15.76 28.93
CA GLU A 520 -8.80 -15.76 29.98
C GLU A 520 -10.16 -15.27 29.44
N ASN A 521 -10.11 -14.33 28.50
CA ASN A 521 -11.25 -13.86 27.75
C ASN A 521 -10.81 -13.45 26.33
N TYR A 522 -11.80 -13.34 25.43
CA TYR A 522 -11.60 -12.95 24.04
C TYR A 522 -11.83 -11.45 23.83
N LYS A 523 -11.64 -10.61 24.86
CA LYS A 523 -11.69 -9.16 24.73
C LYS A 523 -10.27 -8.62 24.64
N ILE A 524 -10.01 -7.75 23.66
CA ILE A 524 -8.72 -7.08 23.59
C ILE A 524 -8.60 -5.96 24.64
N HIS A 525 -9.72 -5.47 25.15
CA HIS A 525 -9.80 -4.43 26.16
C HIS A 525 -11.11 -4.59 26.95
N PRO A 526 -11.16 -4.27 28.26
CA PRO A 526 -12.35 -4.51 29.10
C PRO A 526 -13.66 -3.94 28.52
N ASP A 527 -13.57 -2.75 27.94
CA ASP A 527 -14.70 -1.99 27.39
C ASP A 527 -15.10 -2.40 25.96
N GLU A 528 -14.33 -3.29 25.33
CA GLU A 528 -14.62 -3.76 23.98
C GLU A 528 -15.44 -5.06 23.99
N ALA A 529 -16.17 -5.27 22.90
CA ALA A 529 -16.83 -6.53 22.64
C ALA A 529 -15.79 -7.64 22.39
N PRO A 530 -16.09 -8.91 22.76
CA PRO A 530 -15.23 -10.03 22.40
C PRO A 530 -15.02 -10.11 20.88
N ILE A 531 -13.80 -10.41 20.44
CA ILE A 531 -13.48 -10.55 19.00
C ILE A 531 -14.04 -11.83 18.39
N ILE A 532 -14.41 -12.80 19.25
CA ILE A 532 -15.08 -14.04 18.88
C ILE A 532 -16.30 -14.17 19.79
N SER A 533 -17.49 -14.34 19.21
CA SER A 533 -18.69 -14.69 19.95
C SER A 533 -18.53 -16.07 20.60
N GLN A 534 -18.87 -16.21 21.89
CA GLN A 534 -18.65 -17.44 22.67
C GLN A 534 -19.30 -18.69 22.04
N SER A 535 -20.37 -18.53 21.25
CA SER A 535 -20.98 -19.62 20.47
C SER A 535 -20.03 -20.24 19.44
N ASN A 536 -19.03 -19.48 18.95
CA ASN A 536 -17.99 -19.93 18.03
C ASN A 536 -16.68 -20.33 18.76
N ALA A 537 -16.55 -20.04 20.06
CA ALA A 537 -15.35 -20.35 20.85
C ALA A 537 -15.33 -21.80 21.38
N GLY A 538 -16.51 -22.44 21.51
CA GLY A 538 -16.66 -23.77 22.11
C GLY A 538 -16.66 -24.96 21.15
N GLY A 539 -16.73 -24.76 19.83
CA GLY A 539 -16.75 -25.88 18.90
C GLY A 539 -17.20 -25.50 17.50
N ARG A 540 -16.31 -25.66 16.52
CA ARG A 540 -16.68 -25.92 15.12
C ARG A 540 -15.50 -26.60 14.43
N ASP A 541 -15.57 -27.92 14.37
CA ASP A 541 -15.19 -28.63 13.16
C ASP A 541 -16.24 -28.30 12.10
N PRO A 542 -15.90 -27.62 10.99
CA PRO A 542 -16.73 -27.66 9.80
C PRO A 542 -16.34 -28.92 9.02
N ALA A 543 -16.87 -30.06 9.44
CA ALA A 543 -16.96 -31.20 8.54
C ALA A 543 -17.93 -30.82 7.42
N GLY A 544 -17.35 -30.57 6.25
CA GLY A 544 -17.97 -30.42 4.92
C GLY A 544 -19.49 -30.29 4.83
N GLU A 545 -19.98 -29.06 4.67
CA GLU A 545 -21.08 -28.83 3.74
C GLU A 545 -20.48 -28.55 2.38
N GLY A 546 -20.47 -29.58 1.54
CA GLY A 546 -20.23 -29.45 0.12
C GLY A 546 -21.29 -28.52 -0.46
N VAL A 547 -20.83 -27.51 -1.21
CA VAL A 547 -21.67 -26.71 -2.07
C VAL A 547 -22.20 -27.64 -3.18
N ALA A 548 -23.33 -28.28 -2.90
CA ALA A 548 -24.15 -28.90 -3.91
C ALA A 548 -24.90 -27.79 -4.63
N ALA A 549 -24.74 -27.76 -5.95
CA ALA A 549 -25.52 -26.94 -6.86
C ALA A 549 -27.02 -27.16 -6.63
N GLY A 550 -27.76 -26.09 -6.36
CA GLY A 550 -29.20 -26.09 -6.15
C GLY A 550 -29.83 -24.85 -6.80
N THR A 551 -30.53 -25.10 -7.89
CA THR A 551 -31.35 -24.23 -8.73
C THR A 551 -32.46 -23.47 -8.01
N ALA A 552 -32.64 -22.19 -8.42
CA ALA A 552 -33.88 -21.40 -8.60
C ALA A 552 -34.99 -21.36 -7.52
N ASN A 553 -35.35 -20.14 -7.05
CA ASN A 553 -36.59 -19.44 -7.46
C ASN A 553 -36.88 -18.13 -6.65
N GLY A 554 -37.19 -17.05 -7.38
CA GLY A 554 -38.38 -16.21 -7.15
C GLY A 554 -38.35 -15.09 -6.08
N ARG A 555 -37.93 -13.88 -6.47
CA ARG A 555 -38.76 -12.71 -6.80
C ARG A 555 -37.91 -11.44 -6.91
#